data_AF-A0A4R4V030-F1
#
_entry.id   AF-A0A4R4V030-F1
#
_cell.length_a   1.000
_cell.length_b   1.000
_cell.length_c   1.000
_cell.angle_alpha   90.00
_cell.angle_beta   90.00
_cell.angle_gamma   90.00
#
_symmetry.space_group_name_H-M   'P 1'
#
loop_
_entity.id
_entity.type
_entity.pdbx_description
1 polymer ?
#
loop_
_entity_poly.entity_id
_entity_poly.type
_entity_poly.pdbx_seq_one_letter_code
_entity_poly.pdbx_strand_id
1 'polypeptide(L)'
;MRSQLVVIAPGMAEVVRYAGGWLFDRGMAGWDVVVLTPDRGDPRPLRILGAHAADLECALASPVRGRRPQALSVCAGLYAADERVRRMVIEALDGGRVEVTLWGDPWPAELDPVAAPVPHRLSVAARAFKARAMGAAACPLGGGCEPTEMFRRGEFVRTLGNV
;
A
#
# COMPACT_ATOMS: atom_id res chain seq x y z
N MET A 1 -16.72 -14.77 -0.91
CA MET A 1 -15.55 -14.39 -0.09
C MET A 1 -15.01 -13.07 -0.62
N ARG A 2 -14.71 -12.08 0.22
CA ARG A 2 -14.50 -10.68 -0.22
C ARG A 2 -13.01 -10.30 -0.21
N SER A 3 -12.29 -10.33 -1.33
CA SER A 3 -10.82 -10.11 -1.39
C SER A 3 -10.33 -8.94 -0.52
N GLN A 4 -9.19 -9.09 0.15
CA GLN A 4 -8.61 -8.13 1.07
C GLN A 4 -7.24 -7.66 0.52
N LEU A 5 -7.06 -6.35 0.55
CA LEU A 5 -5.82 -5.65 0.29
C LEU A 5 -5.34 -5.00 1.60
N VAL A 6 -4.12 -5.32 2.01
CA VAL A 6 -3.44 -4.61 3.10
C VAL A 6 -2.42 -3.65 2.50
N VAL A 7 -2.40 -2.41 2.99
CA VAL A 7 -1.48 -1.35 2.61
C VAL A 7 -0.65 -0.99 3.83
N ILE A 8 0.67 -0.93 3.71
CA ILE A 8 1.58 -0.51 4.78
C ILE A 8 2.26 0.79 4.37
N ALA A 9 2.08 1.85 5.16
CA ALA A 9 2.63 3.16 4.85
C ALA A 9 2.95 3.97 6.12
N PRO A 10 3.93 4.90 6.06
CA PRO A 10 4.34 5.67 7.23
C PRO A 10 3.30 6.74 7.62
N GLY A 11 2.39 7.12 6.72
CA GLY A 11 1.29 8.03 7.04
C GLY A 11 0.15 8.05 6.02
N MET A 12 -1.02 8.54 6.43
CA MET A 12 -2.23 8.55 5.59
C MET A 12 -2.11 9.51 4.41
N ALA A 13 -1.45 10.65 4.62
CA ALA A 13 -1.19 11.66 3.60
C ALA A 13 -0.48 11.09 2.37
N GLU A 14 0.53 10.25 2.60
CA GLU A 14 1.31 9.60 1.54
C GLU A 14 0.46 8.59 0.77
N VAL A 15 -0.31 7.75 1.48
CA VAL A 15 -1.22 6.78 0.87
C VAL A 15 -2.21 7.48 -0.07
N VAL A 16 -2.84 8.54 0.41
CA VAL A 16 -3.81 9.32 -0.38
C VAL A 16 -3.14 9.93 -1.62
N ARG A 17 -1.91 10.44 -1.48
CA ARG A 17 -1.15 11.07 -2.56
C ARG A 17 -0.77 10.07 -3.66
N TYR A 18 -0.19 8.93 -3.31
CA TYR A 18 0.42 8.01 -4.28
C TYR A 18 -0.48 6.85 -4.70
N ALA A 19 -1.42 6.44 -3.86
CA ALA A 19 -2.24 5.25 -4.09
C ALA A 19 -3.74 5.47 -3.87
N GLY A 20 -4.19 6.71 -3.60
CA GLY A 20 -5.55 6.97 -3.17
C GLY A 20 -6.61 6.56 -4.21
N GLY A 21 -6.31 6.73 -5.50
CA GLY A 21 -7.24 6.37 -6.56
C GLY A 21 -7.34 4.85 -6.73
N TRP A 22 -6.21 4.16 -6.64
CA TRP A 22 -6.14 2.71 -6.66
C TRP A 22 -6.87 2.08 -5.47
N LEU A 23 -6.72 2.64 -4.27
CA LEU A 23 -7.45 2.19 -3.08
C LEU A 23 -8.96 2.28 -3.29
N PHE A 24 -9.42 3.41 -3.84
CA PHE A 24 -10.83 3.60 -4.16
C PHE A 24 -11.34 2.59 -5.19
N ASP A 25 -10.61 2.39 -6.29
CA ASP A 25 -10.99 1.43 -7.33
C ASP A 25 -11.02 -0.01 -6.77
N ARG A 26 -10.10 -0.37 -5.87
CA ARG A 26 -10.11 -1.67 -5.18
C ARG A 26 -11.33 -1.81 -4.27
N GLY A 27 -11.64 -0.79 -3.47
CA GLY A 27 -12.84 -0.77 -2.63
C GLY A 27 -14.12 -0.91 -3.46
N MET A 28 -14.21 -0.19 -4.57
CA MET A 28 -15.32 -0.28 -5.53
C MET A 28 -15.42 -1.63 -6.24
N ALA A 29 -14.30 -2.31 -6.48
CA ALA A 29 -14.25 -3.69 -6.93
C ALA A 29 -14.66 -4.70 -5.83
N GLY A 30 -15.12 -4.22 -4.68
CA GLY A 30 -15.58 -5.03 -3.56
C GLY A 30 -14.47 -5.50 -2.63
N TRP A 31 -13.24 -5.00 -2.78
CA TRP A 31 -12.16 -5.40 -1.87
C TRP A 31 -12.35 -4.77 -0.48
N ASP A 32 -11.93 -5.49 0.54
CA ASP A 32 -11.70 -4.95 1.88
C ASP A 32 -10.31 -4.34 1.92
N VAL A 33 -10.21 -3.02 2.13
CA VAL A 33 -8.94 -2.28 2.04
C VAL A 33 -8.56 -1.79 3.42
N VAL A 34 -7.44 -2.29 3.94
CA VAL A 34 -6.91 -1.93 5.25
C VAL A 34 -5.56 -1.26 5.09
N VAL A 35 -5.40 -0.08 5.68
CA VAL A 35 -4.15 0.68 5.72
C VAL A 35 -3.56 0.60 7.12
N LEU A 36 -2.44 -0.10 7.22
CA LEU A 36 -1.58 -0.15 8.40
C LEU A 36 -0.61 1.02 8.38
N THR A 37 -0.69 1.85 9.41
CA THR A 37 0.17 3.03 9.54
C THR A 37 0.43 3.35 11.02
N PRO A 38 1.61 3.90 11.38
CA PRO A 38 1.85 4.42 12.72
C PRO A 38 1.14 5.77 12.95
N ASP A 39 0.66 6.42 11.87
CA ASP A 39 -0.09 7.66 11.91
C ASP A 39 -1.46 7.48 12.59
N ARG A 40 -1.64 8.18 13.72
CA ARG A 40 -2.89 8.18 14.50
C ARG A 40 -3.78 9.41 14.21
N GLY A 41 -3.53 10.11 13.11
CA GLY A 41 -4.26 11.31 12.69
C GLY A 41 -5.73 11.04 12.32
N ASP A 42 -6.37 12.03 11.70
CA ASP A 42 -7.76 11.90 11.25
C ASP A 42 -7.88 10.78 10.19
N PRO A 43 -8.63 9.70 10.44
CA PRO A 43 -8.82 8.62 9.47
C PRO A 43 -9.79 8.97 8.33
N ARG A 44 -10.42 10.15 8.37
CA ARG A 44 -11.40 10.60 7.35
C ARG A 44 -10.88 10.53 5.91
N PRO A 45 -9.62 10.89 5.56
CA PRO A 45 -9.13 10.77 4.20
C PRO A 45 -9.23 9.33 3.67
N LEU A 46 -8.90 8.33 4.49
CA LEU A 46 -9.00 6.92 4.10
C LEU A 46 -10.45 6.45 4.00
N ARG A 47 -11.33 6.91 4.91
CA ARG A 47 -12.77 6.60 4.83
C ARG A 47 -13.41 7.13 3.55
N ILE A 48 -12.99 8.31 3.08
CA ILE A 48 -13.44 8.86 1.78
C ILE A 48 -13.06 7.91 0.64
N LEU A 49 -11.91 7.25 0.73
CA LEU A 49 -11.45 6.27 -0.27
C LEU A 49 -12.05 4.87 -0.08
N GLY A 50 -12.93 4.67 0.90
CA GLY A 50 -13.49 3.35 1.22
C GLY A 50 -12.49 2.41 1.90
N ALA A 51 -11.43 2.94 2.52
CA ALA A 51 -10.41 2.19 3.23
C ALA A 51 -10.48 2.39 4.76
N HIS A 52 -10.04 1.39 5.50
CA HIS A 52 -9.97 1.40 6.96
C HIS A 52 -8.53 1.63 7.42
N ALA A 53 -8.33 2.54 8.37
CA ALA A 53 -7.05 2.71 9.06
C ALA A 53 -6.93 1.68 10.20
N ALA A 54 -5.76 1.08 10.35
CA ALA A 54 -5.40 0.23 11.47
C ALA A 54 -3.96 0.53 11.91
N ASP A 55 -3.68 0.24 13.18
CA ASP A 55 -2.41 0.58 13.81
C ASP A 55 -1.30 -0.39 13.39
N LEU A 56 -0.23 0.16 12.79
CA LEU A 56 0.91 -0.65 12.35
C LEU A 56 1.62 -1.35 13.52
N GLU A 57 1.83 -0.65 14.63
CA GLU A 57 2.58 -1.18 15.78
C GLU A 57 1.86 -2.37 16.43
N CYS A 58 0.54 -2.27 16.59
CA CYS A 58 -0.28 -3.40 17.03
C CYS A 58 -0.21 -4.59 16.06
N ALA A 59 -0.22 -4.34 14.74
CA ALA A 59 -0.13 -5.40 13.73
C ALA A 59 1.24 -6.08 13.69
N LEU A 60 2.32 -5.34 14.02
CA LEU A 60 3.68 -5.89 14.15
C LEU A 60 3.88 -6.64 15.47
N ALA A 61 3.25 -6.17 16.56
CA ALA A 61 3.39 -6.77 17.90
C ALA A 61 2.63 -8.09 18.05
N SER A 62 1.61 -8.34 17.23
CA SER A 62 0.81 -9.56 17.27
C SER A 62 0.67 -10.13 15.86
N PRO A 63 1.21 -11.32 15.57
CA PRO A 63 0.99 -11.95 14.26
C PRO A 63 -0.51 -12.17 14.11
N VAL A 64 -1.12 -11.42 13.18
CA VAL A 64 -2.56 -11.41 12.96
C VAL A 64 -3.02 -12.84 12.66
N ARG A 65 -3.61 -13.50 13.67
CA ARG A 65 -4.39 -14.73 13.49
C ARG A 65 -5.70 -14.34 12.83
N GLY A 66 -5.65 -14.20 11.52
CA GLY A 66 -6.77 -13.71 10.73
C GLY A 66 -6.70 -14.20 9.30
N ARG A 67 -7.60 -13.65 8.49
CA ARG A 67 -7.68 -13.96 7.08
C ARG A 67 -6.43 -13.46 6.37
N ARG A 68 -5.73 -14.34 5.65
CA ARG A 68 -4.57 -13.94 4.85
C ARG A 68 -5.02 -12.96 3.76
N PRO A 69 -4.35 -11.79 3.63
CA PRO A 69 -4.66 -10.85 2.56
C PRO A 69 -4.37 -11.51 1.22
N GLN A 70 -5.11 -11.13 0.19
CA GLN A 70 -4.86 -11.59 -1.18
C GLN A 70 -3.79 -10.71 -1.85
N ALA A 71 -3.68 -9.46 -1.41
CA ALA A 71 -2.65 -8.53 -1.86
C ALA A 71 -2.10 -7.71 -0.69
N LEU A 72 -0.82 -7.40 -0.75
CA LEU A 72 -0.10 -6.55 0.18
C LEU A 72 0.60 -5.44 -0.62
N SER A 73 0.42 -4.20 -0.23
CA SER A 73 1.09 -3.06 -0.86
C SER A 73 1.89 -2.28 0.18
N VAL A 74 3.14 -1.95 -0.10
CA VAL A 74 4.07 -1.41 0.90
C VAL A 74 4.80 -0.17 0.39
N CYS A 75 4.86 0.88 1.21
CA CYS A 75 5.74 2.00 0.94
C CYS A 75 7.21 1.53 0.95
N ALA A 76 7.90 1.77 -0.17
CA ALA A 76 9.29 1.40 -0.41
C ALA A 76 10.23 1.96 0.67
N GLY A 77 10.06 3.23 1.04
CA GLY A 77 10.84 3.86 2.10
C GLY A 77 10.64 3.21 3.47
N LEU A 78 9.40 2.83 3.81
CA LEU A 78 9.10 2.16 5.08
C LEU A 78 9.63 0.71 5.10
N TYR A 79 9.57 0.00 3.97
CA TYR A 79 10.19 -1.31 3.82
C TYR A 79 11.73 -1.25 3.99
N ALA A 80 12.37 -0.21 3.45
CA ALA A 80 13.80 0.00 3.59
C ALA A 80 14.21 0.41 5.02
N ALA A 81 13.36 1.18 5.71
CA ALA A 81 13.68 1.75 7.02
C ALA A 81 13.34 0.82 8.21
N ASP A 82 12.31 -0.02 8.13
CA ASP A 82 11.84 -0.85 9.26
C ASP A 82 12.00 -2.36 8.97
N GLU A 83 12.93 -3.00 9.69
CA GLU A 83 13.21 -4.43 9.58
C GLU A 83 11.99 -5.31 9.91
N ARG A 84 11.11 -4.85 10.81
CA ARG A 84 9.90 -5.60 11.20
C ARG A 84 8.89 -5.62 10.07
N VAL A 85 8.75 -4.49 9.35
CA VAL A 85 7.93 -4.40 8.14
C VAL A 85 8.50 -5.30 7.05
N ARG A 86 9.83 -5.27 6.85
CA ARG A 86 10.51 -6.16 5.91
C ARG A 86 10.23 -7.63 6.19
N ARG A 87 10.38 -8.05 7.44
CA ARG A 87 10.11 -9.42 7.88
C ARG A 87 8.66 -9.84 7.61
N MET A 88 7.68 -8.99 7.94
CA MET A 88 6.26 -9.24 7.67
C MET A 88 6.00 -9.46 6.17
N VAL A 89 6.65 -8.69 5.30
CA VAL A 89 6.50 -8.82 3.84
C VAL A 89 7.11 -10.13 3.32
N ILE A 90 8.31 -10.49 3.80
CA ILE A 90 8.98 -11.75 3.43
C ILE A 90 8.13 -12.95 3.88
N GLU A 91 7.63 -12.93 5.12
CA GLU A 91 6.74 -13.98 5.64
C GLU A 91 5.44 -14.11 4.83
N ALA A 92 4.88 -12.99 4.32
CA ALA A 92 3.70 -13.01 3.47
C ALA A 92 3.98 -13.66 2.11
N LEU A 93 5.17 -13.46 1.56
CA LEU A 93 5.60 -14.03 0.27
C LEU A 93 5.93 -15.51 0.37
N ASP A 94 6.58 -15.95 1.43
CA ASP A 94 6.86 -17.36 1.69
C ASP A 94 5.57 -18.20 1.78
N GLY A 95 4.45 -17.56 2.16
CA GLY A 95 3.11 -18.14 2.14
C GLY A 95 2.54 -18.42 0.73
N GLY A 96 3.19 -17.95 -0.34
CA GLY A 96 2.94 -18.30 -1.74
C GLY A 96 1.60 -17.87 -2.34
N ARG A 97 0.77 -17.10 -1.62
CA ARG A 97 -0.61 -16.74 -2.02
C ARG A 97 -0.92 -15.25 -1.96
N VAL A 98 0.07 -14.41 -1.68
CA VAL A 98 -0.09 -12.96 -1.53
C VAL A 98 0.66 -12.24 -2.64
N GLU A 99 -0.04 -11.43 -3.43
CA GLU A 99 0.61 -10.52 -4.38
C GLU A 99 1.20 -9.34 -3.60
N VAL A 100 2.52 -9.12 -3.68
CA VAL A 100 3.17 -7.96 -3.06
C VAL A 100 3.50 -6.90 -4.11
N THR A 101 3.06 -5.67 -3.86
CA THR A 101 3.45 -4.50 -4.63
C THR A 101 4.12 -3.47 -3.73
N LEU A 102 5.03 -2.70 -4.28
CA LEU A 102 5.61 -1.56 -3.58
C LEU A 102 5.36 -0.27 -4.37
N TRP A 103 5.36 0.84 -3.64
CA TRP A 103 5.22 2.17 -4.20
C TRP A 103 6.13 3.17 -3.49
N GLY A 104 6.28 4.35 -4.09
CA GLY A 104 7.08 5.44 -3.54
C GLY A 104 8.58 5.21 -3.66
N ASP A 105 9.33 6.14 -3.09
CA ASP A 105 10.80 6.19 -3.10
C ASP A 105 11.31 6.33 -1.66
N PRO A 106 12.57 5.91 -1.36
CA PRO A 106 13.51 5.24 -2.25
C PRO A 106 13.18 3.76 -2.46
N TRP A 107 13.45 3.24 -3.65
CA TRP A 107 13.29 1.81 -3.96
C TRP A 107 14.32 0.95 -3.21
N PRO A 108 13.92 -0.16 -2.55
CA PRO A 108 14.85 -1.02 -1.82
C PRO A 108 15.80 -1.76 -2.76
N ALA A 109 17.10 -1.77 -2.44
CA ALA A 109 18.14 -2.41 -3.28
C ALA A 109 18.00 -3.95 -3.39
N GLU A 110 17.29 -4.57 -2.45
CA GLU A 110 17.05 -6.02 -2.37
C GLU A 110 15.97 -6.50 -3.37
N LEU A 111 15.20 -5.58 -3.94
CA LEU A 111 14.17 -5.85 -4.94
C LEU A 111 14.71 -5.59 -6.34
N ASP A 112 14.24 -6.35 -7.33
CA ASP A 112 14.69 -6.18 -8.71
C ASP A 112 14.50 -4.71 -9.16
N PRO A 113 15.58 -3.97 -9.46
CA PRO A 113 15.48 -2.58 -9.92
C PRO A 113 14.76 -2.46 -11.28
N VAL A 114 14.66 -3.57 -12.03
CA VAL A 114 13.95 -3.70 -13.31
C VAL A 114 12.50 -4.15 -13.10
N ALA A 115 12.03 -4.30 -11.86
CA ALA A 115 10.65 -4.65 -11.55
C ALA A 115 9.69 -3.77 -12.36
N ALA A 116 8.91 -4.41 -13.24
CA ALA A 116 8.13 -3.70 -14.23
C ALA A 116 7.13 -2.76 -13.53
N PRO A 117 7.09 -1.47 -13.92
CA PRO A 117 6.06 -0.57 -13.44
C PRO A 117 4.68 -1.11 -13.82
N VAL A 118 3.78 -1.13 -12.83
CA VAL A 118 2.37 -1.46 -12.97
C VAL A 118 1.58 -0.15 -12.88
N PRO A 119 1.34 0.54 -14.01
CA PRO A 119 0.51 1.73 -14.00
C PRO A 119 -0.94 1.35 -13.71
N HIS A 120 -1.56 2.04 -12.76
CA HIS A 120 -2.99 1.94 -12.50
C HIS A 120 -3.69 3.21 -12.99
N ARG A 121 -4.49 3.09 -14.04
CA ARG A 121 -5.30 4.21 -14.55
C ARG A 121 -6.52 4.40 -13.68
N LEU A 122 -6.64 5.60 -13.11
CA LEU A 122 -7.72 5.93 -12.19
C LEU A 122 -9.07 6.06 -12.91
N SER A 123 -10.09 5.41 -12.36
CA SER A 123 -11.47 5.67 -12.76
C SER A 123 -11.85 7.14 -12.54
N VAL A 124 -12.93 7.61 -13.21
CA VAL A 124 -13.44 8.97 -13.01
C VAL A 124 -13.82 9.22 -11.55
N ALA A 125 -14.45 8.23 -10.92
CA ALA A 125 -14.81 8.26 -9.51
C ALA A 125 -13.56 8.28 -8.61
N ALA A 126 -12.56 7.43 -8.87
CA ALA A 126 -11.31 7.42 -8.13
C ALA A 126 -10.62 8.78 -8.12
N ARG A 127 -10.56 9.48 -9.27
CA ARG A 127 -9.98 10.83 -9.33
C ARG A 127 -10.74 11.83 -8.45
N ALA A 128 -12.07 11.80 -8.48
CA ALA A 128 -12.91 12.71 -7.70
C ALA A 128 -12.79 12.45 -6.19
N PHE A 129 -12.86 11.19 -5.77
CA PHE A 129 -12.73 10.80 -4.37
C PHE A 129 -11.30 11.01 -3.84
N LYS A 130 -10.28 10.74 -4.65
CA LYS A 130 -8.88 11.08 -4.33
C LYS A 130 -8.71 12.59 -4.10
N ALA A 131 -9.23 13.44 -4.98
CA ALA A 131 -9.18 14.89 -4.78
C ALA A 131 -9.84 15.32 -3.45
N ARG A 132 -10.99 14.72 -3.11
CA ARG A 132 -11.67 14.98 -1.83
C ARG A 132 -10.86 14.50 -0.63
N ALA A 133 -10.23 13.33 -0.72
CA ALA A 133 -9.37 12.78 0.32
C ALA A 133 -8.11 13.64 0.52
N MET A 134 -7.48 14.13 -0.56
CA MET A 134 -6.33 15.04 -0.48
C MET A 134 -6.68 16.32 0.29
N GLY A 135 -7.86 16.90 0.04
CA GLY A 135 -8.34 18.06 0.80
C GLY A 135 -8.58 17.76 2.28
N ALA A 136 -9.06 16.56 2.61
CA ALA A 136 -9.25 16.14 4.00
C ALA A 136 -7.92 15.85 4.73
N ALA A 137 -6.89 15.40 4.00
CA ALA A 137 -5.57 15.12 4.54
C ALA A 137 -4.71 16.39 4.72
N ALA A 138 -5.23 17.57 4.36
CA ALA A 138 -4.46 18.82 4.26
C ALA A 138 -3.16 18.68 3.43
N CYS A 139 -3.13 17.72 2.50
CA CYS A 139 -2.02 17.57 1.57
C CYS A 139 -2.03 18.76 0.61
N PRO A 140 -0.89 19.46 0.42
CA PRO A 140 -0.80 20.48 -0.60
C PRO A 140 -1.21 19.88 -1.94
N LEU A 141 -2.13 20.53 -2.65
CA LEU A 141 -2.52 20.22 -4.03
C LEU A 141 -1.40 20.58 -5.03
N GLY A 142 -0.14 20.31 -4.66
CA GLY A 142 1.05 20.57 -5.45
C GLY A 142 1.25 19.46 -6.47
N GLY A 143 0.44 19.50 -7.53
CA GLY A 143 0.36 18.49 -8.58
C GLY A 143 -1.08 18.01 -8.69
N GLY A 144 -1.64 18.08 -9.90
CA GLY A 144 -2.98 17.57 -10.16
C GLY A 144 -3.11 16.11 -9.72
N CYS A 145 -4.35 15.64 -9.55
CA CYS A 145 -4.58 14.20 -9.44
C CYS A 145 -4.18 13.56 -10.77
N GLU A 146 -2.93 13.14 -10.88
CA GLU A 146 -2.42 12.42 -12.04
C GLU A 146 -3.39 11.28 -12.38
N PRO A 147 -3.72 11.08 -13.66
CA PRO A 147 -4.72 10.10 -14.05
C PRO A 147 -4.22 8.66 -13.86
N THR A 148 -2.93 8.49 -13.52
CA THR A 148 -2.26 7.22 -13.34
C THR A 148 -1.46 7.22 -12.04
N GLU A 149 -1.60 6.17 -11.26
CA GLU A 149 -0.76 5.89 -10.10
C GLU A 149 0.23 4.78 -10.46
N MET A 150 1.46 4.88 -9.97
CA MET A 150 2.54 3.97 -10.35
C MET A 150 2.90 3.03 -9.21
N PHE A 151 2.86 1.74 -9.49
CA PHE A 151 3.28 0.68 -8.58
C PHE A 151 4.39 -0.12 -9.23
N ARG A 152 5.11 -0.90 -8.45
CA ARG A 152 6.05 -1.91 -8.96
C ARG A 152 5.80 -3.20 -8.21
N ARG A 153 5.83 -4.33 -8.92
CA ARG A 153 5.70 -5.64 -8.26
C ARG A 153 6.97 -5.95 -7.48
N GLY A 154 6.80 -6.41 -6.24
CA GLY A 154 7.91 -6.95 -5.47
C GLY A 154 8.23 -8.35 -6.00
N GLU A 155 9.07 -8.44 -7.02
CA GLU A 155 9.76 -9.68 -7.33
C GLU A 155 11.11 -9.62 -6.61
N PHE A 156 11.29 -10.49 -5.62
CA PHE A 156 12.58 -10.64 -4.96
C PHE A 156 13.53 -11.29 -5.95
N VAL A 157 14.73 -10.71 -6.08
CA VAL A 157 15.83 -11.39 -6.76
C VAL A 157 16.03 -12.69 -6.00
N ARG A 158 15.60 -13.82 -6.57
CA ARG A 158 15.97 -15.13 -6.06
C ARG A 158 17.48 -15.20 -6.20
N THR A 159 18.22 -14.87 -5.14
CA THR A 159 19.61 -15.30 -5.02
C THR A 159 19.52 -16.82 -4.93
N LEU A 160 19.64 -17.48 -6.08
CA LEU A 160 19.93 -18.91 -6.11
C LEU A 160 21.16 -19.11 -5.22
N GLY A 161 21.02 -20.01 -4.27
CA GLY A 161 21.97 -20.16 -3.18
C GLY A 161 23.41 -20.40 -3.62
N ASN A 162 24.31 -19.96 -2.76
CA ASN A 162 25.63 -20.49 -2.47
C ASN A 162 25.95 -19.90 -1.08
N VAL A 163 26.12 -20.65 0.01
CA VAL A 163 26.78 -21.94 0.23
C VAL A 163 26.09 -22.65 1.39
#